data_AF-A0A857DI76-F1
#
_entry.id   AF-A0A857DI76-F1
#
_cell.length_a   1.000
_cell.length_b   1.000
_cell.length_c   1.000
_cell.angle_alpha   90.00
_cell.angle_beta   90.00
_cell.angle_gamma   90.00
#
_symmetry.space_group_name_H-M   'P 1'
#
loop_
_entity.id
_entity.type
_entity.pdbx_description
1 polymer ?
#
loop_
_entity_poly.entity_id
_entity_poly.type
_entity_poly.pdbx_seq_one_letter_code
_entity_poly.pdbx_strand_id
1 'polypeptide(L)'
;MSLYSFIAGMGTAVAVYWLYSWSKQRGQSLNWWKWLVVCAWVLLLFLTDIFIFTSLGENESRAALMGGVFLTAITVISGVGIWRWFFTVPKAKIADNAPKM
;
A
#
# COMPACT_ATOMS: atom_id res chain seq x y z
N MET A 1 -7.08 16.42 -16.13
CA MET A 1 -6.22 16.00 -15.00
C MET A 1 -6.88 16.15 -13.61
N SER A 2 -7.98 16.87 -13.41
CA SER A 2 -8.57 17.09 -12.07
C SER A 2 -9.37 15.91 -11.50
N LEU A 3 -10.16 15.21 -12.32
CA LEU A 3 -11.05 14.14 -11.84
C LEU A 3 -10.30 12.87 -11.40
N TYR A 4 -9.31 12.43 -12.18
CA TYR A 4 -8.51 11.25 -11.86
C TYR A 4 -7.78 11.42 -10.51
N SER A 5 -7.07 12.53 -10.33
CA SER A 5 -6.35 12.81 -9.08
C SER A 5 -7.28 12.95 -7.89
N PHE A 6 -8.50 13.47 -8.10
CA PHE A 6 -9.53 13.54 -7.06
C PHE A 6 -10.01 12.14 -6.63
N ILE A 7 -10.34 11.28 -7.59
CA ILE A 7 -10.77 9.90 -7.32
C ILE A 7 -9.64 9.11 -6.67
N ALA A 8 -8.42 9.21 -7.19
CA ALA A 8 -7.26 8.54 -6.64
C ALA A 8 -6.97 9.01 -5.20
N GLY A 9 -7.02 10.33 -4.95
CA GLY A 9 -6.84 10.89 -3.61
C GLY A 9 -7.90 10.42 -2.62
N MET A 10 -9.18 10.41 -2.99
CA MET A 10 -10.24 9.86 -2.16
C MET A 10 -10.03 8.36 -1.89
N GLY A 11 -9.67 7.59 -2.92
CA GLY A 11 -9.36 6.16 -2.79
C GLY A 11 -8.21 5.92 -1.81
N THR A 12 -7.14 6.71 -1.91
CA THR A 12 -6.01 6.65 -0.96
C THR A 12 -6.46 6.98 0.46
N ALA A 13 -7.26 8.03 0.67
CA ALA A 13 -7.75 8.40 1.99
C ALA A 13 -8.59 7.28 2.62
N VAL A 14 -9.49 6.66 1.85
CA VAL A 14 -10.30 5.52 2.29
C VAL A 14 -9.42 4.32 2.61
N ALA A 15 -8.43 4.00 1.76
CA ALA A 15 -7.51 2.89 1.98
C ALA A 15 -6.64 3.08 3.24
N VAL A 16 -6.15 4.30 3.46
CA VAL A 16 -5.37 4.66 4.66
C VAL A 16 -6.24 4.59 5.92
N TYR A 17 -7.48 5.09 5.88
CA TYR A 17 -8.41 4.97 7.00
C TYR A 17 -8.75 3.51 7.31
N TRP A 18 -9.00 2.70 6.29
CA TRP A 18 -9.26 1.28 6.44
C TRP A 18 -8.05 0.56 7.06
N LEU A 19 -6.82 0.84 6.60
CA LEU A 19 -5.60 0.30 7.16
C LEU A 19 -5.43 0.68 8.64
N TYR A 20 -5.66 1.95 8.98
CA TYR A 20 -5.62 2.42 10.37
C TYR A 20 -6.63 1.69 11.25
N SER A 21 -7.90 1.63 10.82
CA SER A 21 -8.98 0.94 11.54
C SER A 21 -8.68 -0.55 11.72
N TRP A 22 -8.23 -1.22 10.67
CA TRP A 22 -7.85 -2.64 10.69
C TRP A 22 -6.69 -2.90 11.66
N SER A 23 -5.66 -2.05 11.65
CA SER A 23 -4.50 -2.16 12.55
C SER A 23 -4.92 -2.01 14.03
N LYS A 24 -5.83 -1.07 14.30
CA LYS A 24 -6.34 -0.77 15.64
C LYS A 24 -7.19 -1.92 16.20
N GLN A 25 -8.06 -2.50 15.37
CA GLN A 25 -8.87 -3.67 15.75
C GLN A 25 -8.03 -4.91 16.08
N ARG A 26 -6.83 -5.02 15.49
CA ARG A 26 -5.90 -6.14 15.73
C ARG A 26 -4.91 -5.88 16.87
N GLY A 27 -4.97 -4.72 17.53
CA GLY A 27 -4.00 -4.30 18.55
C GLY A 27 -2.58 -4.12 18.00
N GLN A 28 -2.41 -4.08 16.68
CA GLN A 28 -1.12 -3.92 15.99
C GLN A 28 -1.01 -2.50 15.47
N SER A 29 -0.87 -1.54 16.40
CA SER A 29 -0.70 -0.14 16.03
C SER A 29 0.55 0.06 15.16
N LEU A 30 0.39 0.79 14.04
CA LEU A 30 1.50 1.17 13.17
C LEU A 30 2.30 2.31 13.83
N ASN A 31 3.55 2.05 14.20
CA ASN A 31 4.48 3.09 14.67
C ASN A 31 4.73 4.13 13.57
N TRP A 32 5.16 5.34 13.97
CA TRP A 32 5.47 6.44 13.04
C TRP A 32 6.37 6.05 11.86
N TRP A 33 7.43 5.26 12.11
CA TRP A 33 8.30 4.76 11.02
C TRP A 33 7.58 3.83 10.04
N LYS A 34 6.63 3.01 10.51
CA LYS A 34 5.80 2.18 9.64
C LYS A 34 4.88 3.03 8.77
N TRP A 35 4.38 4.13 9.31
CA TRP A 35 3.61 5.12 8.53
C TRP A 35 4.46 5.78 7.44
N LEU A 36 5.71 6.16 7.73
CA LEU A 36 6.62 6.69 6.70
C LEU A 36 6.83 5.70 5.54
N VAL A 37 6.99 4.40 5.84
CA VAL A 37 7.10 3.36 4.82
C VAL A 37 5.81 3.22 3.99
N VAL A 38 4.64 3.29 4.62
CA VAL A 38 3.35 3.30 3.89
C VAL A 38 3.25 4.52 2.99
N CYS A 39 3.61 5.70 3.48
CA CYS A 39 3.61 6.93 2.67
C CYS A 39 4.55 6.83 1.47
N ALA A 40 5.78 6.33 1.67
CA ALA A 40 6.73 6.09 0.59
C ALA A 40 6.19 5.09 -0.44
N TRP A 41 5.51 4.04 0.02
CA TRP A 41 4.88 3.05 -0.86
C TRP A 41 3.71 3.64 -1.66
N VAL A 42 2.87 4.48 -1.04
CA VAL A 42 1.80 5.20 -1.73
C VAL A 42 2.36 6.13 -2.79
N LEU A 43 3.46 6.85 -2.52
CA LEU A 43 4.14 7.67 -3.52
C LEU A 43 4.64 6.85 -4.71
N LEU A 44 5.19 5.65 -4.47
CA LEU A 44 5.60 4.72 -5.52
C LEU A 44 4.41 4.25 -6.38
N LEU A 45 3.27 4.00 -5.76
CA LEU A 45 2.03 3.66 -6.47
C LEU A 45 1.60 4.81 -7.39
N PHE A 46 1.56 6.05 -6.87
CA PHE A 46 1.23 7.22 -7.69
C PHE A 46 2.25 7.45 -8.81
N LEU A 47 3.54 7.25 -8.55
CA LEU A 47 4.58 7.36 -9.57
C LEU A 47 4.36 6.35 -10.70
N THR A 48 4.01 5.11 -10.34
CA THR A 48 3.70 4.04 -11.30
C THR A 48 2.51 4.43 -12.18
N ASP A 49 1.42 4.89 -11.57
CA ASP A 49 0.23 5.32 -12.30
C ASP A 49 0.52 6.51 -13.22
N ILE A 50 1.18 7.56 -12.70
CA ILE A 50 1.53 8.75 -13.48
C ILE A 50 2.41 8.37 -14.66
N PHE A 51 3.39 7.48 -14.47
CA PHE A 51 4.24 6.99 -15.56
C PHE A 51 3.40 6.33 -16.66
N ILE A 52 2.52 5.39 -16.30
CA ILE A 52 1.67 4.68 -17.26
C ILE A 52 0.77 5.66 -18.01
N PHE A 53 0.03 6.52 -17.31
CA PHE A 53 -0.90 7.45 -17.94
C PHE A 53 -0.20 8.52 -18.77
N THR A 54 0.99 8.98 -18.34
CA THR A 54 1.78 9.94 -19.12
C THR A 54 2.29 9.30 -20.41
N SER A 55 2.90 8.11 -20.33
CA SER A 55 3.38 7.40 -21.52
C SER A 55 2.24 7.04 -22.49
N LEU A 56 1.07 6.67 -21.98
CA LEU A 56 -0.12 6.46 -22.83
C LEU A 56 -0.59 7.77 -23.49
N GLY A 57 -0.56 8.88 -22.75
CA GLY A 57 -0.91 10.21 -23.27
C GLY A 57 0.08 10.71 -24.34
N GLU A 58 1.34 10.31 -24.25
CA GLU A 58 2.39 10.63 -25.23
C GLU A 58 2.42 9.66 -26.43
N ASN A 59 1.44 8.75 -26.56
CA ASN A 59 1.36 7.69 -27.57
C ASN A 59 2.53 6.68 -27.54
N GLU A 60 3.32 6.67 -26.47
CA GLU A 60 4.43 5.74 -26.24
C GLU A 60 3.93 4.44 -25.59
N SER A 61 3.04 3.74 -26.30
CA SER A 61 2.34 2.55 -25.78
C SER A 61 3.31 1.42 -25.39
N ARG A 62 4.46 1.32 -26.07
CA ARG A 62 5.50 0.32 -25.75
C ARG A 62 6.19 0.65 -24.41
N ALA A 63 6.49 1.92 -24.16
CA ALA A 63 7.06 2.37 -22.89
C ALA A 63 6.05 2.21 -21.74
N ALA A 64 4.79 2.58 -21.98
CA ALA A 64 3.71 2.38 -21.01
C ALA A 64 3.56 0.91 -20.61
N LEU A 65 3.61 -0.02 -21.57
CA LEU A 65 3.48 -1.45 -21.29
C LEU A 65 4.73 -2.01 -20.58
N MET A 66 5.93 -1.78 -21.13
CA MET A 66 7.16 -2.35 -20.56
C MET A 66 7.49 -1.74 -19.19
N GLY A 67 7.50 -0.40 -19.10
CA GLY A 67 7.76 0.30 -17.86
C GLY A 67 6.62 0.14 -16.86
N GLY A 68 5.37 0.11 -17.33
CA GLY A 68 4.20 -0.14 -16.49
C GLY A 68 4.22 -1.51 -15.84
N VAL A 69 4.50 -2.59 -16.59
CA VAL A 69 4.63 -3.95 -16.03
C VAL A 69 5.75 -4.01 -14.99
N PHE A 70 6.90 -3.41 -15.30
CA PHE A 70 8.05 -3.40 -14.38
C PHE A 70 7.75 -2.63 -13.08
N LEU A 71 7.27 -1.39 -13.17
CA LEU A 71 6.96 -0.56 -12.00
C LEU A 71 5.78 -1.11 -11.20
N THR A 72 4.75 -1.65 -11.88
CA THR A 72 3.63 -2.31 -11.21
C THR A 72 4.09 -3.55 -10.45
N ALA A 73 4.96 -4.38 -11.03
CA ALA A 73 5.52 -5.54 -10.35
C ALA A 73 6.28 -5.13 -9.08
N ILE A 74 7.13 -4.11 -9.15
CA ILE A 74 7.85 -3.59 -7.97
C ILE A 74 6.88 -3.08 -6.91
N THR A 75 5.87 -2.30 -7.32
CA THR A 75 4.86 -1.73 -6.41
C THR A 75 4.07 -2.84 -5.71
N VAL A 76 3.61 -3.86 -6.45
CA VAL A 76 2.86 -4.98 -5.88
C VAL A 76 3.73 -5.82 -4.95
N ILE A 77 4.94 -6.21 -5.38
CA ILE A 77 5.85 -7.04 -4.57
C ILE A 77 6.23 -6.32 -3.28
N SER A 78 6.58 -5.02 -3.35
CA SER A 78 6.89 -4.23 -2.16
C SER A 78 5.68 -4.08 -1.24
N GLY A 79 4.47 -3.94 -1.78
CA GLY A 79 3.24 -3.85 -0.98
C GLY A 79 2.97 -5.14 -0.21
N VAL A 80 3.10 -6.29 -0.88
CA VAL A 80 3.00 -7.61 -0.24
C VAL A 80 4.10 -7.80 0.80
N GLY A 81 5.33 -7.37 0.50
CA GLY A 81 6.47 -7.41 1.41
C GLY A 81 6.23 -6.60 2.69
N ILE A 82 5.77 -5.35 2.56
CA ILE A 82 5.41 -4.47 3.67
C ILE A 82 4.27 -5.09 4.49
N TRP A 83 3.23 -5.61 3.84
CA TRP A 83 2.10 -6.24 4.53
C TRP A 83 2.56 -7.42 5.38
N ARG A 84 3.36 -8.33 4.80
CA ARG A 84 3.92 -9.46 5.52
C ARG A 84 4.79 -8.98 6.66
N TRP A 85 5.72 -8.07 6.41
CA TRP A 85 6.64 -7.57 7.42
C TRP A 85 5.93 -6.88 8.60
N PHE A 86 4.85 -6.15 8.35
CA PHE A 86 4.15 -5.40 9.39
C PHE A 86 3.23 -6.25 10.25
N PHE A 87 2.60 -7.28 9.66
CA PHE A 87 1.44 -7.93 10.25
C PHE A 87 1.56 -9.45 10.46
N THR A 88 2.70 -10.08 10.15
CA THR A 88 2.90 -11.54 10.39
C THR A 88 3.23 -11.91 11.84
N VAL A 89 2.78 -11.15 12.85
CA VAL A 89 2.97 -11.58 14.25
C VAL A 89 2.12 -12.82 14.52
N PRO A 90 2.71 -13.97 14.93
CA PRO A 90 1.97 -15.18 15.23
C PRO A 90 0.97 -14.96 16.36
N LYS A 91 -0.24 -15.54 16.22
CA LYS A 91 -1.30 -15.62 17.24
C LYS A 91 -0.89 -16.29 18.57
N ALA A 92 0.40 -16.52 18.84
CA ALA A 92 0.88 -17.35 19.94
C ALA A 92 0.71 -16.74 21.33
N LYS A 93 0.56 -15.40 21.47
CA LYS A 93 0.45 -14.75 22.80
C LYS A 93 -0.97 -14.60 23.36
N ILE A 94 -2.00 -15.10 22.68
CA ILE A 94 -3.38 -15.05 23.19
C ILE A 94 -3.72 -16.28 24.05
N ALA A 95 -3.10 -17.43 23.78
CA ALA A 95 -3.39 -18.67 24.51
C ALA A 95 -2.71 -18.78 25.88
N ASP A 96 -1.61 -18.07 26.12
CA ASP A 96 -0.81 -18.18 27.36
C ASP A 96 -1.34 -17.34 28.53
N ASN A 97 -2.33 -16.47 28.30
CA ASN A 97 -2.97 -15.65 29.33
C ASN A 97 -4.38 -16.14 29.70
N ALA A 98 -4.80 -17.31 29.22
CA ALA A 98 -6.00 -17.94 29.75
C ALA A 98 -5.74 -18.29 31.23
N PRO A 99 -6.55 -17.81 32.18
CA PRO A 99 -6.42 -18.23 33.57
C PRO A 99 -6.53 -19.76 33.59
N LYS A 100 -5.49 -20.43 34.09
CA LYS A 100 -5.56 -21.85 34.39
C LYS A 100 -6.64 -22.01 35.45
N MET A 101 -7.82 -22.48 35.05
CA MET A 101 -8.86 -22.95 35.97
C MET A 101 -8.37 -24.18 36.71
#